data_AF-B0X175-F1
#
_entry.id   AF-B0X175-F1
#
_cell.length_a   1.000
_cell.length_b   1.000
_cell.length_c   1.000
_cell.angle_alpha   90.00
_cell.angle_beta   90.00
_cell.angle_gamma   90.00
#
_symmetry.space_group_name_H-M   'P 1'
#
loop_
_entity.id
_entity.type
_entity.pdbx_description
1 polymer ?
#
loop_
_entity_poly.entity_id
_entity_poly.type
_entity_poly.pdbx_seq_one_letter_code
_entity_poly.pdbx_strand_id
1 'polypeptide(L)'
;MVNDSYSSLVMASTLSSVATGGFYNTTAIPTNTTIVSSGMSQEEELEIEMIVSRIVPIFFGLIGITGLLGNALVVLVVVSNPMMRSTTNLLIINLAIADLLFVVFCIPFTATDYVLSSWPFGELWCKIVQYLIVVTAHASIYTLVLMSLDRFLAVVHPIASMVIRTERNTLWAITVLWVVIVTTALPVMFAHGVNVKTTPVPQKRTLSSAAAAASENCSWKLRIVEAPDNRVWSV
;
A
#
# COMPACT_ATOMS: atom_id res chain seq x y z
N MET A 1 -2.28 13.16 -8.02
CA MET A 1 -3.64 13.42 -8.52
C MET A 1 -4.64 12.38 -7.97
N VAL A 2 -4.56 12.06 -6.67
CA VAL A 2 -5.58 11.32 -5.91
C VAL A 2 -5.44 11.81 -4.45
N ASN A 3 -5.85 13.04 -4.14
CA ASN A 3 -5.92 13.51 -2.74
C ASN A 3 -6.95 14.62 -2.46
N ASP A 4 -7.76 15.04 -3.44
CA ASP A 4 -8.71 16.15 -3.24
C ASP A 4 -10.12 15.71 -2.79
N SER A 5 -10.46 14.42 -2.91
CA SER A 5 -11.83 13.94 -2.61
C SER A 5 -12.11 13.75 -1.11
N TYR A 6 -11.08 13.49 -0.29
CA TYR A 6 -11.25 13.25 1.15
C TYR A 6 -11.28 14.54 1.98
N SER A 7 -10.49 15.57 1.62
CA SER A 7 -10.53 16.88 2.30
C SER A 7 -11.88 17.58 2.16
N SER A 8 -12.60 17.33 1.05
CA SER A 8 -13.93 17.87 0.79
C SER A 8 -15.00 17.31 1.74
N LEU A 9 -14.87 16.04 2.15
CA LEU A 9 -15.79 15.37 3.07
C LEU A 9 -15.57 15.78 4.54
N VAL A 10 -14.32 16.11 4.91
CA VAL A 10 -13.99 16.60 6.26
C VAL A 10 -14.42 18.05 6.45
N MET A 11 -14.32 18.91 5.42
CA MET A 11 -14.86 20.28 5.51
C MET A 11 -16.40 20.31 5.62
N ALA A 12 -17.12 19.43 4.92
CA ALA A 12 -18.58 19.35 4.99
C ALA A 12 -19.11 18.93 6.37
N SER A 13 -18.38 18.04 7.07
CA SER A 13 -18.75 17.58 8.41
C SER A 13 -18.45 18.61 9.51
N THR A 14 -17.41 19.45 9.33
CA THR A 14 -17.14 20.57 10.26
C THR A 14 -18.18 21.69 10.18
N LEU A 15 -18.80 21.94 9.01
CA LEU A 15 -19.87 22.94 8.86
C LEU A 15 -21.19 22.54 9.54
N SER A 16 -21.52 21.25 9.59
CA SER A 16 -22.70 20.76 10.32
C SER A 16 -22.57 20.91 11.84
N SER A 17 -21.35 20.90 12.36
CA SER A 17 -21.11 20.96 13.81
C SER A 17 -21.16 22.39 14.37
N VAL A 18 -21.04 23.43 13.52
CA VAL A 18 -21.09 24.85 13.94
C VAL A 18 -22.54 25.37 14.03
N ALA A 19 -23.51 24.72 13.37
CA ALA A 19 -24.89 25.22 13.30
C ALA A 19 -25.78 24.87 14.52
N THR A 20 -25.29 24.12 15.51
CA THR A 20 -26.08 23.67 16.67
C THR A 20 -25.78 24.42 17.97
N GLY A 21 -25.44 25.70 17.86
CA GLY A 21 -25.38 26.64 18.98
C GLY A 21 -26.60 27.56 19.05
N GLY A 22 -27.64 27.18 19.81
CA GLY A 22 -28.52 28.15 20.49
C GLY A 22 -30.00 28.23 20.11
N PHE A 23 -30.81 28.41 21.15
CA PHE A 23 -32.21 28.85 21.24
C PHE A 23 -33.34 27.82 21.01
N TYR A 24 -33.76 27.24 22.14
CA TYR A 24 -35.11 26.73 22.35
C TYR A 24 -36.10 27.90 22.41
N ASN A 25 -37.17 27.86 21.61
CA ASN A 25 -38.45 28.46 21.99
C ASN A 25 -39.62 27.79 21.26
N THR A 26 -40.64 27.46 22.05
CA THR A 26 -41.91 26.83 21.65
C THR A 26 -42.80 27.78 20.84
N THR A 27 -43.28 27.34 19.68
CA THR A 27 -44.63 27.63 19.18
C THR A 27 -45.11 26.47 18.31
N ALA A 28 -46.31 25.97 18.62
CA ALA A 28 -46.94 24.83 17.98
C ALA A 28 -47.42 25.12 16.55
N ILE A 29 -47.09 24.23 15.59
CA ILE A 29 -47.84 24.00 14.35
C ILE A 29 -47.74 22.49 14.01
N PRO A 30 -48.86 21.77 13.81
CA PRO A 30 -48.84 20.39 13.35
C PRO A 30 -49.09 20.32 11.85
N THR A 31 -48.18 19.74 11.05
CA THR A 31 -48.52 19.10 9.77
C THR A 31 -47.35 18.30 9.21
N ASN A 32 -47.62 17.00 9.02
CA ASN A 32 -46.91 16.03 8.18
C ASN A 32 -45.80 16.59 7.29
N THR A 33 -44.58 16.58 7.81
CA THR A 33 -43.38 16.50 6.97
C THR A 33 -42.75 15.16 7.28
N THR A 34 -43.06 14.17 6.46
CA THR A 34 -42.21 12.98 6.35
C THR A 34 -40.81 13.50 6.02
N ILE A 35 -39.90 13.43 6.99
CA ILE A 35 -38.47 13.53 6.71
C ILE A 35 -38.19 12.32 5.83
N VAL A 36 -38.29 12.52 4.52
CA VAL A 36 -37.64 11.63 3.56
C VAL A 36 -36.17 11.87 3.82
N SER A 37 -35.61 11.06 4.74
CA SER A 37 -34.17 10.86 4.73
C SER A 37 -33.88 10.41 3.32
N SER A 38 -33.18 11.23 2.56
CA SER A 38 -32.40 10.76 1.44
C SER A 38 -31.33 9.84 2.04
N GLY A 39 -31.76 8.64 2.40
CA GLY A 39 -30.90 7.50 2.62
C GLY A 39 -30.37 7.10 1.27
N MET A 40 -29.43 7.90 0.75
CA MET A 40 -28.50 7.37 -0.23
C MET A 40 -27.67 6.32 0.53
N SER A 41 -27.51 5.15 -0.09
CA SER A 41 -26.43 4.20 0.15
C SER A 41 -26.25 3.58 1.56
N GLN A 42 -27.15 2.68 1.99
CA GLN A 42 -26.75 1.59 2.92
C GLN A 42 -26.72 0.22 2.20
N GLU A 43 -27.54 0.04 1.16
CA GLU A 43 -27.46 -1.09 0.23
C GLU A 43 -26.31 -0.90 -0.79
N GLU A 44 -26.10 0.31 -1.33
CA GLU A 44 -24.97 0.57 -2.26
C GLU A 44 -23.58 0.42 -1.61
N GLU A 45 -23.44 0.73 -0.31
CA GLU A 45 -22.14 0.61 0.39
C GLU A 45 -21.74 -0.87 0.55
N LEU A 46 -22.72 -1.75 0.81
CA LEU A 46 -22.51 -3.20 0.90
C LEU A 46 -22.26 -3.85 -0.47
N GLU A 47 -22.94 -3.38 -1.52
CA GLU A 47 -22.69 -3.86 -2.88
C GLU A 47 -21.29 -3.51 -3.37
N ILE A 48 -20.81 -2.30 -3.09
CA ILE A 48 -19.45 -1.86 -3.45
C ILE A 48 -18.39 -2.70 -2.70
N GLU A 49 -18.54 -2.91 -1.40
CA GLU A 49 -17.60 -3.72 -0.60
C GLU A 49 -17.51 -5.18 -1.08
N MET A 50 -18.65 -5.80 -1.43
CA MET A 50 -18.67 -7.16 -1.97
C MET A 50 -18.04 -7.25 -3.36
N ILE A 51 -18.30 -6.26 -4.22
CA ILE A 51 -17.69 -6.19 -5.55
C ILE A 51 -16.18 -6.04 -5.42
N VAL A 52 -15.70 -5.13 -4.57
CA VAL A 52 -14.26 -4.89 -4.35
C VAL A 52 -13.58 -6.14 -3.81
N SER A 53 -14.12 -6.78 -2.76
CA SER A 53 -13.55 -8.00 -2.18
C SER A 53 -13.47 -9.16 -3.17
N ARG A 54 -14.37 -9.22 -4.17
CA ARG A 54 -14.35 -10.28 -5.18
C ARG A 54 -13.47 -9.98 -6.38
N ILE A 55 -13.53 -8.75 -6.89
CA ILE A 55 -12.90 -8.35 -8.14
C ILE A 55 -11.40 -8.07 -7.93
N VAL A 56 -11.03 -7.42 -6.83
CA VAL A 56 -9.64 -7.02 -6.56
C VAL A 56 -8.69 -8.22 -6.48
N PRO A 57 -8.99 -9.31 -5.76
CA PRO A 57 -8.12 -10.49 -5.72
C PRO A 57 -7.97 -11.19 -7.09
N ILE A 58 -9.00 -11.14 -7.94
CA ILE A 58 -8.93 -11.71 -9.30
C ILE A 58 -7.91 -10.93 -10.13
N PHE A 59 -7.98 -9.60 -10.12
CA PHE A 59 -7.00 -8.75 -10.81
C PHE A 59 -5.59 -8.93 -10.25
N PHE A 60 -5.43 -8.98 -8.93
CA PHE A 60 -4.14 -9.27 -8.32
C PHE A 60 -3.61 -10.65 -8.69
N GLY A 61 -4.47 -11.66 -8.81
CA GLY A 61 -4.11 -12.99 -9.31
C GLY A 61 -3.61 -12.94 -10.76
N LEU A 62 -4.30 -12.21 -11.64
CA LEU A 62 -3.87 -12.04 -13.04
C LEU A 62 -2.53 -11.31 -13.14
N ILE A 63 -2.35 -10.22 -12.39
CA ILE A 63 -1.09 -9.46 -12.31
C ILE A 63 0.01 -10.35 -11.74
N GLY A 64 -0.29 -11.16 -10.72
CA GLY A 64 0.67 -12.08 -10.11
C GLY A 64 1.13 -13.16 -11.09
N ILE A 65 0.21 -13.80 -11.81
CA ILE A 65 0.57 -14.85 -12.78
C ILE A 65 1.36 -14.25 -13.96
N THR A 66 0.87 -13.16 -14.55
CA THR A 66 1.54 -12.51 -15.68
C THR A 66 2.89 -11.93 -15.28
N GLY A 67 2.97 -11.32 -14.09
CA GLY A 67 4.20 -10.80 -13.52
C GLY A 67 5.22 -11.90 -13.21
N LEU A 68 4.79 -13.03 -12.66
CA LEU A 68 5.66 -14.17 -12.38
C LEU A 68 6.21 -14.77 -13.68
N LEU A 69 5.33 -15.09 -14.63
CA LEU A 69 5.71 -15.68 -15.91
C LEU A 69 6.59 -14.73 -16.74
N GLY A 70 6.20 -13.45 -16.82
CA GLY A 70 6.91 -12.44 -17.58
C GLY A 70 8.31 -12.17 -17.03
N ASN A 71 8.42 -11.88 -15.73
CA ASN A 71 9.72 -11.56 -15.12
C ASN A 71 10.63 -12.80 -15.03
N ALA A 72 10.08 -14.00 -14.78
CA ALA A 72 10.87 -15.23 -14.82
C ALA A 72 11.41 -15.52 -16.22
N LEU A 73 10.61 -15.30 -17.27
CA LEU A 73 11.07 -15.44 -18.66
C LEU A 73 12.20 -14.46 -18.98
N VAL A 74 12.09 -13.20 -18.53
CA VAL A 74 13.16 -12.20 -18.69
C VAL A 74 14.46 -12.67 -18.04
N VAL A 75 14.41 -13.14 -16.79
CA VAL A 75 15.59 -13.69 -16.11
C VAL A 75 16.17 -14.88 -16.88
N LEU A 76 15.33 -15.83 -17.30
CA LEU A 76 15.75 -17.02 -18.03
C LEU A 76 16.43 -16.65 -19.35
N VAL A 77 15.84 -15.75 -20.14
CA VAL A 77 16.37 -15.33 -21.45
C VAL A 77 17.73 -14.63 -21.29
N VAL A 78 17.87 -13.76 -20.29
CA VAL A 78 19.13 -13.02 -20.08
C VAL A 78 20.22 -13.94 -19.53
N VAL A 79 19.89 -14.86 -18.61
CA VAL A 79 20.87 -15.81 -18.04
C VAL A 79 21.31 -16.85 -19.07
N SER A 80 20.40 -17.32 -19.93
CA SER A 80 20.68 -18.34 -20.95
C SER A 80 21.52 -17.81 -22.11
N ASN A 81 21.59 -16.49 -22.31
CA ASN A 81 22.33 -15.86 -23.40
C ASN A 81 23.53 -15.06 -22.86
N PRO A 82 24.68 -15.69 -22.58
CA PRO A 82 25.85 -15.02 -22.02
C PRO A 82 26.46 -13.96 -22.96
N MET A 83 26.23 -14.07 -24.29
CA MET A 83 26.60 -13.02 -25.26
C MET A 83 25.86 -11.70 -25.03
N MET A 84 24.76 -11.72 -24.27
CA MET A 84 24.01 -10.54 -23.87
C MET A 84 24.41 -10.04 -22.47
N ARG A 85 25.55 -10.41 -21.88
CA ARG A 85 25.98 -9.81 -20.59
C ARG A 85 26.52 -8.38 -20.76
N SER A 86 25.61 -7.45 -20.96
CA SER A 86 25.87 -6.00 -20.95
C SER A 86 25.35 -5.35 -19.66
N THR A 87 25.88 -4.19 -19.30
CA THR A 87 25.39 -3.35 -18.18
C THR A 87 23.88 -3.22 -18.15
N THR A 88 23.25 -2.95 -19.30
CA THR A 88 21.80 -2.81 -19.39
C THR A 88 21.08 -4.10 -19.02
N ASN A 89 21.63 -5.25 -19.40
CA ASN A 89 20.99 -6.54 -19.15
C ASN A 89 21.11 -6.96 -17.68
N LEU A 90 22.12 -6.46 -16.95
CA LEU A 90 22.19 -6.55 -15.50
C LEU A 90 21.11 -5.70 -14.82
N LEU A 91 20.84 -4.50 -15.33
CA LEU A 91 19.74 -3.66 -14.85
C LEU A 91 18.37 -4.32 -15.12
N ILE A 92 18.22 -4.99 -16.27
CA ILE A 92 16.99 -5.74 -16.60
C ILE A 92 16.80 -6.90 -15.62
N ILE A 93 17.85 -7.65 -15.29
CA ILE A 93 17.77 -8.70 -14.28
C ILE A 93 17.42 -8.10 -12.91
N ASN A 94 18.04 -6.98 -12.51
CA ASN A 94 17.73 -6.34 -11.22
C ASN A 94 16.25 -5.94 -11.13
N LEU A 95 15.70 -5.36 -12.20
CA LEU A 95 14.29 -5.02 -12.28
C LEU A 95 13.40 -6.27 -12.16
N ALA A 96 13.72 -7.32 -12.93
CA ALA A 96 12.96 -8.57 -12.89
C ALA A 96 13.01 -9.25 -11.50
N ILE A 97 14.15 -9.18 -10.80
CA ILE A 97 14.26 -9.66 -9.41
C ILE A 97 13.38 -8.84 -8.47
N ALA A 98 13.39 -7.51 -8.57
CA ALA A 98 12.55 -6.64 -7.75
C ALA A 98 11.06 -6.92 -7.97
N ASP A 99 10.64 -7.11 -9.23
CA ASP A 99 9.26 -7.42 -9.58
C ASP A 99 8.86 -8.84 -9.14
N LEU A 100 9.75 -9.83 -9.22
CA LEU A 100 9.51 -11.17 -8.69
C LEU A 100 9.35 -11.14 -7.16
N LEU A 101 10.17 -10.36 -6.45
CA LEU A 101 10.01 -10.16 -5.01
C LEU A 101 8.64 -9.54 -4.68
N PHE A 102 8.22 -8.51 -5.42
CA PHE A 102 6.91 -7.89 -5.25
C PHE A 102 5.76 -8.88 -5.50
N VAL A 103 5.82 -9.62 -6.60
CA VAL A 103 4.78 -10.57 -6.98
C VAL A 103 4.67 -11.74 -5.99
N VAL A 104 5.80 -12.26 -5.51
CA VAL A 104 5.80 -13.42 -4.60
C VAL A 104 5.43 -13.02 -3.16
N PHE A 105 5.92 -11.88 -2.66
CA PHE A 105 5.79 -11.51 -1.25
C PHE A 105 4.73 -10.44 -0.97
N CYS A 106 4.31 -9.65 -1.95
CA CYS A 106 3.33 -8.58 -1.72
C CYS A 106 1.94 -9.01 -2.20
N ILE A 107 1.82 -9.46 -3.45
CA ILE A 107 0.53 -9.76 -4.09
C ILE A 107 -0.33 -10.78 -3.32
N PRO A 108 0.14 -11.99 -2.94
CA PRO A 108 -0.73 -12.96 -2.26
C PRO A 108 -1.15 -12.52 -0.86
N PHE A 109 -0.30 -11.77 -0.17
CA PHE A 109 -0.57 -11.26 1.17
C PHE A 109 -1.53 -10.08 1.15
N THR A 110 -1.34 -9.15 0.21
CA THR A 110 -2.30 -8.08 -0.04
C THR A 110 -3.65 -8.63 -0.49
N ALA A 111 -3.67 -9.64 -1.37
CA ALA A 111 -4.93 -10.29 -1.77
C ALA A 111 -5.64 -10.96 -0.59
N THR A 112 -4.89 -11.53 0.36
CA THR A 112 -5.47 -12.11 1.59
C THR A 112 -6.10 -11.03 2.47
N ASP A 113 -5.51 -9.84 2.56
CA ASP A 113 -6.07 -8.69 3.30
C ASP A 113 -7.41 -8.21 2.71
N TYR A 114 -7.61 -8.33 1.39
CA TYR A 114 -8.89 -8.00 0.74
C TYR A 114 -9.98 -9.08 0.89
N VAL A 115 -9.59 -10.33 1.12
CA VAL A 115 -10.54 -11.47 1.23
C VAL A 115 -10.88 -11.77 2.69
N LEU A 116 -9.91 -11.66 3.60
CA LEU A 116 -10.11 -11.90 5.02
C LEU A 116 -10.39 -10.58 5.73
N SER A 117 -11.43 -10.56 6.56
CA SER A 117 -11.76 -9.40 7.38
C SER A 117 -10.74 -9.11 8.50
N SER A 118 -9.82 -10.06 8.77
CA SER A 118 -8.81 -9.99 9.82
C SER A 118 -7.47 -10.55 9.34
N TRP A 119 -6.36 -9.95 9.79
CA TRP A 119 -5.00 -10.33 9.41
C TRP A 119 -4.42 -11.42 10.33
N PRO A 120 -4.16 -12.65 9.81
CA PRO A 120 -3.75 -13.78 10.66
C PRO A 120 -2.22 -13.90 10.88
N PHE A 121 -1.39 -13.14 10.15
CA PHE A 121 0.08 -13.29 10.15
C PHE A 121 0.80 -12.42 11.19
N GLY A 122 0.05 -11.70 12.03
CA GLY A 122 0.57 -10.83 13.09
C GLY A 122 1.16 -9.49 12.61
N GLU A 123 1.48 -8.60 13.56
CA GLU A 123 1.93 -7.22 13.28
C GLU A 123 3.27 -7.15 12.54
N LEU A 124 4.21 -8.04 12.86
CA LEU A 124 5.54 -8.05 12.23
C LEU A 124 5.42 -8.28 10.72
N TRP A 125 4.60 -9.23 10.29
CA TRP A 125 4.44 -9.55 8.88
C TRP A 125 3.72 -8.45 8.11
N CYS A 126 2.70 -7.82 8.73
CA CYS A 126 2.02 -6.64 8.17
C CYS A 126 3.02 -5.50 7.87
N LYS A 127 3.93 -5.20 8.81
CA LYS A 127 4.99 -4.19 8.62
C LYS A 127 5.95 -4.58 7.49
N ILE A 128 6.39 -5.85 7.48
CA ILE A 128 7.33 -6.36 6.45
C ILE A 128 6.72 -6.26 5.06
N VAL A 129 5.47 -6.71 4.86
CA VAL A 129 4.80 -6.65 3.56
C VAL A 129 4.68 -5.21 3.08
N GLN A 130 4.26 -4.29 3.95
CA GLN A 130 4.13 -2.87 3.60
C GLN A 130 5.49 -2.22 3.27
N TYR A 131 6.52 -2.57 4.02
CA TYR A 131 7.89 -2.13 3.72
C TYR A 131 8.40 -2.68 2.39
N LEU A 132 8.17 -3.97 2.10
CA LEU A 132 8.55 -4.59 0.85
C LEU A 132 7.87 -3.92 -0.34
N ILE A 133 6.58 -3.57 -0.26
CA ILE A 133 5.86 -2.83 -1.31
C ILE A 133 6.58 -1.51 -1.64
N VAL A 134 6.97 -0.75 -0.62
CA VAL A 134 7.67 0.52 -0.81
C VAL A 134 9.08 0.30 -1.37
N VAL A 135 9.82 -0.67 -0.84
CA VAL A 135 11.18 -0.99 -1.30
C VAL A 135 11.19 -1.44 -2.75
N THR A 136 10.29 -2.33 -3.15
CA THR A 136 10.21 -2.81 -4.55
C THR A 136 9.79 -1.69 -5.50
N ALA A 137 8.86 -0.82 -5.10
CA ALA A 137 8.48 0.34 -5.91
C ALA A 137 9.66 1.29 -6.14
N HIS A 138 10.44 1.60 -5.10
CA HIS A 138 11.64 2.42 -5.22
C HIS A 138 12.71 1.72 -6.06
N ALA A 139 12.92 0.41 -5.87
CA ALA A 139 13.87 -0.37 -6.65
C ALA A 139 13.55 -0.30 -8.14
N SER A 140 12.28 -0.44 -8.54
CA SER A 140 11.87 -0.34 -9.93
C SER A 140 12.09 1.07 -10.49
N ILE A 141 11.70 2.12 -9.75
CA ILE A 141 11.92 3.52 -10.19
C ILE A 141 13.41 3.82 -10.39
N TYR A 142 14.25 3.54 -9.39
CA TYR A 142 15.69 3.83 -9.50
C TYR A 142 16.38 2.98 -10.57
N THR A 143 15.93 1.73 -10.76
CA THR A 143 16.44 0.89 -11.85
C THR A 143 16.08 1.45 -13.22
N LEU A 144 14.86 1.95 -13.41
CA LEU A 144 14.45 2.63 -14.64
C LEU A 144 15.27 3.91 -14.88
N VAL A 145 15.54 4.69 -13.83
CA VAL A 145 16.43 5.86 -13.92
C VAL A 145 17.84 5.45 -14.36
N LEU A 146 18.41 4.39 -13.79
CA LEU A 146 19.70 3.87 -14.23
C LEU A 146 19.68 3.38 -15.67
N MET A 147 18.61 2.72 -16.11
CA MET A 147 18.46 2.31 -17.51
C MET A 147 18.42 3.52 -18.44
N SER A 148 17.68 4.57 -18.07
CA SER A 148 17.65 5.82 -18.84
C SER A 148 19.02 6.49 -18.88
N LEU A 149 19.73 6.51 -17.76
CA LEU A 149 21.08 7.08 -17.68
C LEU A 149 22.09 6.28 -18.51
N ASP A 150 22.04 4.94 -18.46
CA ASP A 150 22.84 4.04 -19.28
C ASP A 150 22.65 4.34 -20.78
N ARG A 151 21.39 4.52 -21.20
CA ARG A 151 21.05 4.86 -22.59
C ARG A 151 21.51 6.25 -22.97
N PHE A 152 21.36 7.23 -22.07
CA PHE A 152 21.83 8.59 -22.28
C PHE A 152 23.36 8.65 -22.46
N LEU A 153 24.12 8.01 -21.57
CA LEU A 153 25.58 7.98 -21.63
C LEU A 153 26.09 7.29 -22.91
N ALA A 154 25.44 6.22 -23.34
CA ALA A 154 25.81 5.52 -24.57
C ALA A 154 25.67 6.39 -25.82
N VAL A 155 24.69 7.30 -25.85
CA VAL A 155 24.42 8.18 -27.01
C VAL A 155 25.24 9.46 -26.95
N VAL A 156 25.28 10.14 -25.80
CA VAL A 156 25.87 11.49 -25.69
C VAL A 156 27.38 11.45 -25.43
N HIS A 157 27.86 10.43 -24.72
CA HIS A 157 29.26 10.34 -24.29
C HIS A 157 29.88 8.96 -24.60
N PRO A 158 30.06 8.59 -25.89
CA PRO A 158 30.45 7.25 -26.30
C PRO A 158 31.79 6.79 -25.71
N ILE A 159 32.79 7.67 -25.62
CA ILE A 159 34.13 7.34 -25.06
C ILE A 159 34.05 7.11 -23.55
N ALA A 160 33.37 8.00 -22.82
CA ALA A 160 33.18 7.84 -21.37
C ALA A 160 32.30 6.62 -21.05
N SER A 161 31.31 6.32 -21.90
CA SER A 161 30.44 5.16 -21.74
C SER A 161 31.23 3.85 -21.74
N MET A 162 32.30 3.72 -22.55
CA MET A 162 33.10 2.50 -22.58
C MET A 162 33.82 2.21 -21.25
N VAL A 163 34.17 3.25 -20.50
CA VAL A 163 34.86 3.14 -19.19
C VAL A 163 33.87 3.05 -18.03
N ILE A 164 32.76 3.78 -18.11
CA ILE A 164 31.76 3.84 -17.03
C ILE A 164 30.88 2.58 -17.03
N ARG A 165 30.49 2.10 -18.22
CA ARG A 165 29.52 1.02 -18.44
C ARG A 165 30.15 -0.36 -18.32
N THR A 166 30.76 -0.61 -17.17
CA THR A 166 31.33 -1.92 -16.80
C THR A 166 30.37 -2.67 -15.89
N GLU A 167 30.42 -4.01 -15.94
CA GLU A 167 29.64 -4.88 -15.06
C GLU A 167 29.89 -4.56 -13.58
N ARG A 168 31.15 -4.38 -13.19
CA ARG A 168 31.51 -4.03 -11.81
C ARG A 168 30.87 -2.71 -11.38
N ASN A 169 30.99 -1.64 -12.15
CA ASN A 169 30.39 -0.35 -11.80
C ASN A 169 28.87 -0.43 -11.69
N THR A 170 28.25 -1.23 -12.56
CA THR A 170 26.79 -1.45 -12.55
C THR A 170 26.35 -2.18 -11.29
N LEU A 171 27.05 -3.25 -10.91
CA LEU A 171 26.78 -3.99 -9.67
C LEU A 171 26.98 -3.12 -8.43
N TRP A 172 28.03 -2.30 -8.41
CA TRP A 172 28.25 -1.30 -7.36
C TRP A 172 27.11 -0.28 -7.29
N ALA A 173 26.67 0.28 -8.42
CA ALA A 173 25.55 1.22 -8.48
C ALA A 173 24.24 0.58 -7.98
N ILE A 174 23.94 -0.65 -8.40
CA ILE A 174 22.79 -1.42 -7.91
C ILE A 174 22.87 -1.59 -6.39
N THR A 175 24.04 -2.01 -5.87
CA THR A 175 24.24 -2.23 -4.44
C THR A 175 24.02 -0.94 -3.63
N VAL A 176 24.57 0.18 -4.10
CA VAL A 176 24.37 1.50 -3.47
C VAL A 176 22.90 1.88 -3.47
N LEU A 177 22.19 1.67 -4.59
CA LEU A 177 20.74 1.93 -4.65
C LEU A 177 19.97 1.11 -3.64
N TRP A 178 20.24 -0.20 -3.55
CA TRP A 178 19.58 -1.05 -2.54
C TRP A 178 19.78 -0.51 -1.13
N VAL A 179 21.01 -0.10 -0.77
CA VAL A 179 21.28 0.50 0.54
C VAL A 179 20.50 1.80 0.74
N VAL A 180 20.49 2.69 -0.26
CA VAL A 180 19.73 3.95 -0.21
C VAL A 180 18.24 3.68 -0.01
N ILE A 181 17.66 2.79 -0.82
CA ILE A 181 16.24 2.42 -0.76
C ILE A 181 15.88 1.90 0.63
N VAL A 182 16.64 0.92 1.12
CA VAL A 182 16.45 0.32 2.45
C VAL A 182 16.49 1.39 3.53
N THR A 183 17.46 2.30 3.47
CA THR A 183 17.62 3.37 4.45
C THR A 183 16.46 4.36 4.39
N THR A 184 16.04 4.77 3.19
CA THR A 184 14.92 5.72 3.01
C THR A 184 13.56 5.13 3.36
N ALA A 185 13.40 3.80 3.29
CA ALA A 185 12.16 3.12 3.63
C ALA A 185 12.04 2.78 5.13
N LEU A 186 13.10 2.96 5.94
CA LEU A 186 13.05 2.71 7.38
C LEU A 186 11.90 3.44 8.11
N PRO A 187 11.58 4.73 7.82
CA PRO A 187 10.47 5.41 8.49
C PRO A 187 9.11 4.73 8.27
N VAL A 188 8.92 4.10 7.10
CA VAL A 188 7.68 3.39 6.74
C VAL A 188 7.41 2.22 7.68
N MET A 189 8.46 1.51 8.13
CA MET A 189 8.33 0.40 9.09
C MET A 189 7.77 0.85 10.44
N PHE A 190 8.12 2.07 10.88
CA PHE A 190 7.63 2.62 12.14
C PHE A 190 6.25 3.24 12.01
N ALA A 191 5.92 3.76 10.83
CA ALA A 191 4.67 4.44 10.59
C ALA A 191 3.45 3.50 10.43
N HIS A 192 3.63 2.24 10.01
CA HIS A 192 2.52 1.30 9.83
C HIS A 192 2.31 0.35 11.04
N GLY A 193 1.08 -0.13 11.23
CA GLY A 193 0.71 -0.97 12.37
C GLY A 193 -0.62 -1.71 12.19
N VAL A 194 -0.85 -2.70 13.05
CA VAL A 194 -2.12 -3.41 13.16
C VAL A 194 -3.01 -2.68 14.15
N ASN A 195 -4.25 -2.41 13.75
CA ASN A 195 -5.26 -1.84 14.65
C ASN A 195 -6.13 -2.97 15.20
N VAL A 196 -6.21 -3.08 16.52
CA VAL A 196 -7.04 -4.07 17.21
C VAL A 196 -8.43 -3.47 17.45
N LYS A 197 -9.44 -3.92 16.71
CA LYS A 197 -10.83 -3.58 17.01
C LYS A 197 -11.35 -4.54 18.08
N THR A 198 -11.45 -4.05 19.33
CA THR A 198 -12.08 -4.81 20.41
C THR A 198 -13.59 -4.67 20.28
N THR A 199 -14.29 -5.76 19.94
CA THR A 199 -15.75 -5.76 19.99
C THR A 199 -16.21 -5.90 21.45
N PRO A 200 -17.09 -5.02 21.97
CA PRO A 200 -17.56 -5.14 23.34
C PRO A 200 -18.51 -6.34 23.47
N VAL A 201 -18.13 -7.33 24.28
CA VAL A 201 -19.00 -8.46 24.64
C VAL A 201 -20.01 -7.98 25.69
N PRO A 202 -21.33 -8.23 25.53
CA PRO A 202 -22.30 -7.97 26.59
C PRO A 202 -22.00 -8.88 27.79
N GLN A 203 -21.58 -8.26 28.89
CA GLN A 203 -21.12 -8.90 30.12
C GLN A 203 -22.27 -9.57 30.90
N LYS A 204 -22.74 -10.74 30.46
CA LYS A 204 -23.59 -11.62 31.31
C LYS A 204 -23.24 -13.11 31.13
N ARG A 205 -22.62 -13.63 32.20
CA ARG A 205 -22.45 -15.04 32.67
C ARG A 205 -21.19 -15.83 32.30
N THR A 206 -20.41 -16.00 33.36
CA THR A 206 -19.65 -17.19 33.82
C THR A 206 -18.39 -17.63 33.08
N LEU A 207 -17.32 -17.76 33.89
CA LEU A 207 -16.01 -18.30 33.57
C LEU A 207 -16.07 -19.61 32.78
N SER A 208 -15.60 -19.55 31.53
CA SER A 208 -14.75 -20.56 30.89
C SER A 208 -14.19 -19.88 29.64
N SER A 209 -12.87 -19.73 29.57
CA SER A 209 -12.06 -19.21 28.46
C SER A 209 -12.82 -18.99 27.12
N ALA A 210 -13.43 -17.81 26.96
CA ALA A 210 -13.84 -17.30 25.66
C ALA A 210 -12.92 -16.13 25.36
N ALA A 211 -11.90 -16.38 24.55
CA ALA A 211 -10.98 -15.37 24.06
C ALA A 211 -11.78 -14.18 23.52
N ALA A 212 -11.42 -12.97 23.93
CA ALA A 212 -11.89 -11.75 23.30
C ALA A 212 -11.68 -11.90 21.78
N ALA A 213 -12.74 -11.81 20.99
CA ALA A 213 -12.63 -11.75 19.53
C ALA A 213 -12.11 -10.36 19.14
N ALA A 214 -10.81 -10.16 19.35
CA ALA A 214 -10.07 -9.02 18.87
C ALA A 214 -9.85 -9.21 17.36
N SER A 215 -10.50 -8.38 16.53
CA SER A 215 -10.19 -8.36 15.09
C SER A 215 -8.96 -7.50 14.88
N GLU A 216 -7.87 -8.13 14.49
CA GLU A 216 -6.64 -7.46 14.10
C GLU A 216 -6.69 -7.16 12.60
N ASN A 217 -6.69 -5.89 12.19
CA ASN A 217 -6.59 -5.52 10.78
C ASN A 217 -5.25 -4.83 10.52
N CYS A 218 -4.55 -5.25 9.45
CA CYS A 218 -3.38 -4.54 8.96
C CYS A 218 -3.86 -3.18 8.41
N SER A 219 -3.42 -2.08 9.01
CA SER A 219 -3.87 -0.76 8.60
C SER A 219 -2.81 -0.08 7.74
N TRP A 220 -3.17 0.14 6.47
CA TRP A 220 -2.40 0.97 5.54
C TRP A 220 -2.44 2.46 5.92
N LYS A 221 -3.23 2.86 6.92
CA LYS A 221 -3.17 4.23 7.47
C LYS A 221 -1.92 4.39 8.32
N LEU A 222 -1.25 5.53 8.16
CA LEU A 222 -0.21 5.96 9.08
C LEU A 222 -0.76 5.87 10.51
N ARG A 223 0.02 5.30 11.41
CA ARG A 223 -0.27 5.27 12.85
C ARG A 223 -0.17 6.72 13.33
N ILE A 224 -1.27 7.46 13.23
CA ILE A 224 -1.40 8.73 13.93
C ILE A 224 -1.37 8.36 15.41
N VAL A 225 -0.24 8.59 16.06
CA VAL A 225 -0.14 8.47 17.51
C VAL A 225 -0.98 9.61 18.07
N GLU A 226 -2.21 9.30 18.43
CA GLU A 226 -3.08 10.25 19.11
C GLU A 226 -2.53 10.40 20.54
N ALA A 227 -1.69 11.43 20.72
CA ALA A 227 -1.26 11.84 22.04
C ALA A 227 -2.50 12.22 22.88
N PRO A 228 -2.47 12.13 24.23
CA PRO A 228 -3.60 12.46 25.11
C PRO A 228 -4.09 13.92 25.04
N ASP A 229 -3.52 14.69 24.13
CA ASP A 229 -3.63 16.14 23.98
C ASP A 229 -3.67 16.46 22.47
N ASN A 230 -4.71 15.96 21.76
CA ASN A 230 -5.22 16.33 20.42
C ASN A 230 -4.23 16.85 19.34
N ARG A 231 -2.95 16.55 19.44
CA ARG A 231 -1.89 16.94 18.51
C ARG A 231 -1.55 15.73 17.67
N VAL A 232 -2.18 15.71 16.51
CA VAL A 232 -1.84 14.81 15.40
C VAL A 232 -0.44 15.15 14.94
N TRP A 233 0.55 14.33 15.27
CA TRP A 233 1.86 14.40 14.66
C TRP A 233 1.87 13.44 13.47
N SER A 234 1.99 13.98 12.25
CA SER A 234 2.45 13.22 11.10
C SER A 234 3.95 13.01 11.25
N VAL A 235 4.38 11.75 11.43
CA VAL A 235 5.80 11.36 11.26
C VAL A 235 6.13 11.39 9.77
#